data_AF-A0A7S0R4H1-F1
#
_entry.id   AF-A0A7S0R4H1-F1
#
_cell.length_a   1.000
_cell.length_b   1.000
_cell.length_c   1.000
_cell.angle_alpha   90.00
_cell.angle_beta   90.00
_cell.angle_gamma   90.00
#
_symmetry.space_group_name_H-M   'P 1'
#
loop_
_entity.id
_entity.type
_entity.pdbx_description
1 polymer ?
#
loop_
_entity_poly.entity_id
_entity_poly.type
_entity_poly.pdbx_seq_one_letter_code
_entity_poly.pdbx_strand_id
1 'polypeptide(L)'
;DKTAEGLQVSMRRGQLRMELEMSEDHTMAEVANLRLDELELASLRGTVESLWAELNFDKSQGHAQLSVSRPRFSGMQGETLSGEATWSGDRVQLEHAVFQQSR
;
A
#
# COMPACT_ATOMS: atom_id res chain seq x y z
N ASP A 1 -5.95 13.59 32.11
CA ASP A 1 -6.37 13.01 30.83
C ASP A 1 -5.88 13.86 29.67
N LYS A 2 -4.70 13.50 29.13
CA LYS A 2 -4.23 14.06 27.86
C LYS A 2 -4.87 13.19 26.78
N THR A 3 -5.85 13.72 26.07
CA THR A 3 -6.28 13.20 24.78
C THR A 3 -5.02 13.12 23.91
N ALA A 4 -4.56 11.92 23.58
CA ALA A 4 -3.51 11.76 22.57
C ALA A 4 -4.08 12.29 21.26
N GLU A 5 -3.64 13.47 20.82
CA GLU A 5 -4.05 14.05 19.55
C GLU A 5 -3.46 13.18 18.44
N GLY A 6 -4.32 12.41 17.77
CA GLY A 6 -3.94 11.70 16.56
C GLY A 6 -3.72 12.66 15.39
N LEU A 7 -2.80 12.32 14.50
CA LEU A 7 -2.55 13.04 13.26
C LEU A 7 -3.44 12.48 12.16
N GLN A 8 -4.22 13.35 11.51
CA GLN A 8 -4.94 13.02 10.28
C GLN A 8 -4.40 13.88 9.14
N VAL A 9 -3.95 13.23 8.06
CA VAL A 9 -3.44 13.88 6.85
C VAL A 9 -4.26 13.42 5.66
N SER A 10 -4.84 14.37 4.94
CA SER A 10 -5.48 14.16 3.64
C SER A 10 -4.73 14.91 2.57
N MET A 11 -4.43 14.25 1.46
CA MET A 11 -3.77 14.85 0.31
C MET A 11 -4.43 14.40 -0.99
N ARG A 12 -4.63 15.38 -1.88
CA ARG A 12 -5.13 15.13 -3.23
C ARG A 12 -4.32 15.89 -4.25
N ARG A 13 -3.93 15.21 -5.33
CA ARG A 13 -3.23 15.83 -6.46
C ARG A 13 -3.67 15.17 -7.76
N GLY A 14 -4.52 15.87 -8.52
CA GLY A 14 -5.15 15.27 -9.69
C GLY A 14 -6.02 14.07 -9.28
N GLN A 15 -5.69 12.88 -9.78
CA GLN A 15 -6.39 11.64 -9.41
C GLN A 15 -5.83 11.00 -8.14
N LEU A 16 -4.58 11.33 -7.74
CA LEU A 16 -3.96 10.80 -6.53
C LEU A 16 -4.76 11.24 -5.30
N ARG A 17 -5.11 10.27 -4.46
CA ARG A 17 -5.64 10.47 -3.12
C ARG A 17 -4.76 9.72 -2.12
N MET A 18 -4.43 10.39 -1.02
CA MET A 18 -3.76 9.78 0.12
C MET A 18 -4.48 10.22 1.39
N GLU A 19 -4.82 9.27 2.24
CA GLU A 19 -5.38 9.50 3.56
C GLU A 19 -4.49 8.76 4.56
N LEU A 20 -4.15 9.40 5.67
CA LEU A 20 -3.29 8.85 6.72
C LEU A 20 -3.88 9.25 8.07
N GLU A 21 -4.13 8.27 8.92
CA GLU A 21 -4.54 8.44 10.30
C GLU A 21 -3.50 7.78 11.20
N MET A 22 -2.96 8.53 12.16
CA MET A 22 -1.93 8.05 13.08
C MET A 22 -2.32 8.39 14.51
N SER A 23 -2.31 7.39 15.39
CA SER A 23 -2.31 7.56 16.85
C SER A 23 -0.92 7.20 17.41
N GLU A 24 -0.81 7.10 18.72
CA GLU A 24 0.42 6.70 19.41
C GLU A 24 0.91 5.30 19.01
N ASP A 25 -0.02 4.35 18.85
CA ASP A 25 0.24 2.92 18.65
C ASP A 25 -0.29 2.39 17.31
N HIS A 26 -1.07 3.17 16.58
CA HIS A 26 -1.77 2.73 15.39
C HIS A 26 -1.54 3.69 14.21
N THR A 27 -1.48 3.14 13.00
CA THR A 27 -1.45 3.93 11.78
C THR A 27 -2.26 3.24 10.71
N MET A 28 -3.19 3.97 10.11
CA MET A 28 -3.94 3.53 8.94
C MET A 28 -3.60 4.45 7.76
N ALA A 29 -3.29 3.86 6.62
CA ALA A 29 -2.93 4.57 5.41
C ALA A 29 -3.72 4.04 4.21
N GLU A 30 -4.28 4.96 3.42
CA GLU A 30 -4.94 4.66 2.16
C GLU A 30 -4.32 5.50 1.05
N VAL A 31 -3.98 4.84 -0.05
CA VAL A 31 -3.51 5.51 -1.28
C VAL A 31 -4.32 4.99 -2.45
N ALA A 32 -4.78 5.89 -3.31
CA ALA A 32 -5.48 5.54 -4.53
C ALA A 32 -4.99 6.37 -5.72
N ASN A 33 -5.00 5.74 -6.89
CA ASN A 33 -4.58 6.31 -8.17
C ASN A 33 -3.14 6.89 -8.17
N LEU A 34 -2.23 6.27 -7.43
CA LEU A 34 -0.82 6.64 -7.45
C LEU A 34 -0.16 6.04 -8.70
N ARG A 35 0.29 6.88 -9.62
CA ARG A 35 1.11 6.42 -10.74
C ARG A 35 2.52 6.10 -10.26
N LEU A 36 2.97 4.89 -10.55
CA LEU A 36 4.34 4.47 -10.36
C LEU A 36 5.15 4.85 -11.59
N ASP A 37 5.38 6.16 -11.74
CA ASP A 37 6.23 6.72 -12.78
C ASP A 37 7.62 6.93 -12.17
N GLU A 38 8.61 6.14 -12.58
CA GLU A 38 10.02 6.19 -12.13
C GLU A 38 10.25 5.88 -10.61
N LEU A 39 9.31 5.20 -9.94
CA LEU A 39 9.54 4.67 -8.59
C LEU A 39 10.24 3.29 -8.66
N GLU A 40 11.48 3.22 -8.18
CA GLU A 40 12.32 2.01 -8.14
C GLU A 40 11.85 0.97 -7.09
N LEU A 41 10.55 0.81 -6.86
CA LEU A 41 10.02 -0.24 -5.97
C LEU A 41 10.19 -1.60 -6.64
N ALA A 42 11.40 -2.15 -6.55
CA ALA A 42 11.79 -3.42 -7.16
C ALA A 42 11.43 -3.53 -8.65
N SER A 43 11.49 -2.42 -9.41
CA SER A 43 11.10 -2.33 -10.83
C SER A 43 9.59 -2.41 -11.15
N LEU A 44 8.71 -2.38 -10.15
CA LEU A 44 7.26 -2.35 -10.37
C LEU A 44 6.81 -0.98 -10.88
N ARG A 45 6.14 -0.97 -12.03
CA ARG A 45 5.49 0.19 -12.63
C ARG A 45 4.00 -0.09 -12.84
N GLY A 46 3.21 0.95 -13.10
CA GLY A 46 1.76 0.86 -13.29
C GLY A 46 1.02 1.94 -12.51
N THR A 47 -0.27 1.74 -12.28
CA THR A 47 -1.04 2.62 -11.39
C THR A 47 -1.49 1.81 -10.19
N VAL A 48 -1.09 2.23 -8.98
CA VAL A 48 -1.70 1.72 -7.76
C VAL A 48 -3.13 2.25 -7.72
N GLU A 49 -4.10 1.36 -7.99
CA GLU A 49 -5.52 1.68 -7.91
C GLU A 49 -5.92 1.85 -6.44
N SER A 50 -5.42 0.95 -5.59
CA SER A 50 -5.60 1.00 -4.14
C SER A 50 -4.41 0.39 -3.41
N LEU A 51 -3.98 1.06 -2.36
CA LEU A 51 -3.13 0.53 -1.30
C LEU A 51 -3.82 0.89 0.01
N TRP A 52 -4.03 -0.10 0.87
CA TRP A 52 -4.49 0.09 2.24
C TRP A 52 -3.49 -0.60 3.15
N ALA A 53 -3.15 0.04 4.26
CA ALA A 53 -2.29 -0.55 5.28
C ALA A 53 -2.72 -0.12 6.68
N GLU A 54 -2.62 -1.05 7.62
CA GLU A 54 -2.86 -0.87 9.04
C GLU A 54 -1.64 -1.37 9.82
N LEU A 55 -1.05 -0.51 10.64
CA LEU A 55 0.10 -0.81 11.48
C LEU A 55 -0.32 -0.71 12.94
N ASN A 56 0.03 -1.71 13.76
CA ASN A 56 -0.05 -1.66 15.22
C ASN A 56 1.38 -1.79 15.79
N PHE A 57 1.92 -0.69 16.29
CA PHE A 57 3.29 -0.62 16.79
C PHE A 57 3.47 -1.31 18.14
N ASP A 58 2.45 -1.28 19.01
CA ASP A 58 2.47 -1.96 20.31
C ASP A 58 2.66 -3.47 20.17
N LYS A 59 1.98 -4.06 19.19
CA LYS A 59 2.07 -5.50 18.87
C LYS A 59 3.13 -5.81 17.81
N SER A 60 3.75 -4.78 17.22
CA SER A 60 4.63 -4.91 16.05
C SER A 60 3.96 -5.72 14.92
N GLN A 61 2.67 -5.47 14.69
CA GLN A 61 1.86 -6.19 13.73
C GLN A 61 1.34 -5.25 12.65
N GLY A 62 0.93 -5.83 11.53
CA GLY A 62 0.00 -5.13 10.68
C GLY A 62 -0.31 -5.86 9.39
N HIS A 63 -1.06 -5.16 8.56
CA HIS A 63 -1.76 -5.71 7.43
C HIS A 63 -1.74 -4.73 6.26
N ALA A 64 -1.60 -5.23 5.04
CA ALA A 64 -1.64 -4.41 3.85
C ALA A 64 -2.29 -5.14 2.68
N GLN A 65 -3.04 -4.38 1.87
CA GLN A 65 -3.63 -4.83 0.63
C GLN A 65 -3.25 -3.88 -0.50
N LEU A 66 -2.88 -4.44 -1.65
CA LEU A 66 -2.41 -3.71 -2.82
C LEU A 66 -3.14 -4.17 -4.08
N SER A 67 -3.50 -3.22 -4.93
CA SER A 67 -3.99 -3.44 -6.29
C SER A 67 -3.30 -2.47 -7.25
N VAL A 68 -2.72 -3.02 -8.32
CA VAL A 68 -2.01 -2.28 -9.36
C VAL A 68 -2.59 -2.63 -10.72
N SER A 69 -2.98 -1.63 -11.49
CA SER A 69 -3.41 -1.80 -12.88
C SER A 69 -2.25 -1.62 -13.85
N ARG A 70 -2.31 -2.39 -14.94
CA ARG A 70 -1.29 -2.44 -16.00
C ARG A 70 0.13 -2.57 -15.45
N PRO A 71 0.38 -3.49 -14.51
CA PRO A 71 1.68 -3.62 -13.89
C PRO A 71 2.73 -3.96 -14.94
N ARG A 72 3.92 -3.38 -14.79
CA ARG A 72 5.13 -3.82 -15.49
C ARG A 72 6.20 -4.14 -14.46
N PHE A 73 6.72 -5.36 -14.51
CA PHE A 73 7.73 -5.83 -13.58
C PHE A 73 8.85 -6.51 -14.37
N SER A 74 10.06 -5.95 -14.33
CA SER A 74 11.26 -6.57 -14.93
C SER A 74 11.07 -7.05 -16.39
N GLY A 75 10.31 -6.29 -17.18
CA GLY A 75 9.99 -6.61 -18.59
C GLY A 75 8.70 -7.42 -18.80
N MET A 76 8.11 -7.99 -17.76
CA MET A 76 6.80 -8.64 -17.82
C MET A 76 5.69 -7.60 -17.74
N GLN A 77 4.73 -7.65 -18.66
CA GLN A 77 3.56 -6.79 -18.68
C GLN A 77 2.32 -7.58 -18.26
N GLY A 78 1.50 -6.98 -17.40
CA GLY A 78 0.26 -7.56 -16.90
C GLY A 78 -0.92 -6.61 -17.07
N GLU A 79 -2.11 -7.15 -16.86
CA GLU A 79 -3.36 -6.40 -16.75
C GLU A 79 -3.58 -5.93 -15.31
N THR A 80 -3.37 -6.83 -14.34
CA THR A 80 -3.50 -6.54 -12.90
C THR A 80 -2.43 -7.27 -12.08
N LEU A 81 -2.05 -6.65 -10.96
CA LEU A 81 -1.31 -7.26 -9.87
C LEU A 81 -2.06 -6.92 -8.58
N SER A 82 -2.44 -7.93 -7.80
CA SER A 82 -3.01 -7.71 -6.48
C SER A 82 -2.36 -8.62 -5.44
N GLY A 83 -2.37 -8.19 -4.19
CA GLY A 83 -1.85 -8.99 -3.11
C GLY A 83 -2.20 -8.46 -1.74
N GLU A 84 -1.94 -9.31 -0.76
CA GLU A 84 -2.20 -9.06 0.64
C GLU A 84 -1.00 -9.56 1.44
N ALA A 85 -0.55 -8.76 2.40
CA ALA A 85 0.59 -9.08 3.24
C ALA A 85 0.31 -8.73 4.69
N THR A 86 0.77 -9.59 5.58
CA THR A 86 0.81 -9.34 7.02
C THR A 86 2.25 -9.21 7.48
N TRP A 87 2.49 -8.55 8.60
CA TRP A 87 3.78 -8.67 9.29
C TRP A 87 3.59 -8.79 10.80
N SER A 88 4.57 -9.44 11.43
CA SER A 88 4.67 -9.60 12.88
C SER A 88 6.15 -9.57 13.27
N GLY A 89 6.56 -8.54 13.99
CA GLY A 89 7.96 -8.27 14.26
C GLY A 89 8.72 -7.99 12.96
N ASP A 90 9.73 -8.79 12.68
CA ASP A 90 10.58 -8.72 11.48
C ASP A 90 10.10 -9.63 10.32
N ARG A 91 9.08 -10.46 10.57
CA ARG A 91 8.52 -11.36 9.56
C ARG A 91 7.45 -10.65 8.75
N VAL A 92 7.67 -10.53 7.44
CA VAL A 92 6.64 -10.18 6.46
C VAL A 92 6.16 -11.44 5.75
N GLN A 93 4.85 -11.67 5.71
CA GLN A 93 4.21 -12.79 5.03
C GLN A 93 3.28 -12.28 3.93
N LEU A 94 3.48 -12.77 2.71
CA LEU A 94 2.57 -12.56 1.59
C LEU A 94 1.47 -13.62 1.67
N GLU A 95 0.26 -13.23 2.04
CA GLU A 95 -0.88 -14.15 2.21
C GLU A 95 -1.41 -14.59 0.85
N HIS A 96 -1.50 -13.65 -0.08
CA HIS A 96 -1.98 -13.89 -1.44
C HIS A 96 -1.32 -12.92 -2.41
N ALA A 97 -1.01 -13.40 -3.62
CA ALA A 97 -0.57 -12.57 -4.72
C ALA A 97 -1.02 -13.15 -6.06
N VAL A 98 -1.66 -12.32 -6.87
CA VAL A 98 -2.14 -12.67 -8.21
C VAL A 98 -1.61 -11.67 -9.21
N PHE A 99 -0.96 -12.19 -10.25
CA PHE A 99 -0.52 -11.42 -11.40
C PHE A 99 -1.24 -11.94 -12.65
N GLN A 100 -2.05 -11.10 -13.28
CA GLN A 100 -2.69 -11.41 -14.56
C GLN A 100 -1.82 -10.91 -15.69
N GLN A 101 -1.23 -11.82 -16.48
CA GLN A 101 -0.39 -11.46 -17.62
C GLN A 101 -1.23 -10.93 -18.78
N SER A 102 -0.75 -9.89 -19.48
CA SER A 102 -1.30 -9.54 -20.78
C SER A 102 -0.88 -10.58 -21.81
N ARG A 103 -1.84 -11.12 -22.57
CA ARG A 103 -1.55 -12.02 -23.69
C ARG A 103 -0.84 -11.31 -24.85
#